data_AF-A0A9Q3JT13-F1
#
_entry.id   AF-A0A9Q3JT13-F1
#
_cell.length_a   1.000
_cell.length_b   1.000
_cell.length_c   1.000
_cell.angle_alpha   90.00
_cell.angle_beta   90.00
_cell.angle_gamma   90.00
#
_symmetry.space_group_name_H-M   'P 1'
#
loop_
_entity.id
_entity.type
_entity.pdbx_description
1 polymer ?
#
loop_
_entity_poly.entity_id
_entity_poly.type
_entity_poly.pdbx_seq_one_letter_code
_entity_poly.pdbx_strand_id
1 'polypeptide(L)'
;MRNKQKHQDDDWQQLQTLPICQASSEPNSSNLSSSSLTCQSSSSEDSFVLDDDQSLPGPSSPDIITILNILKPLVDELLVMKNSCTVKTQLYPEGWDVYAQLLPLVGDHVAIHKTVGFGSHSAQQSCAWCTAELSNLQGMQVGTKRTGFDICDAAKKWKEAPTLAAQEALRKKMGVCWSELNRLPYHVPHMHIALGVMHNWLEGVLAEHF
;
A
#
# COMPACT_ATOMS: atom_id res chain seq x y z
N MET A 1 13.92 -8.59 24.19
CA MET A 1 13.03 -8.48 23.01
C MET A 1 12.16 -7.20 23.04
N ARG A 2 12.68 -6.04 23.46
CA ARG A 2 11.88 -4.81 23.68
C ARG A 2 12.28 -3.60 22.81
N ASN A 3 13.30 -3.76 21.95
CA ASN A 3 13.92 -2.67 21.20
C ASN A 3 13.51 -2.59 19.72
N LYS A 4 12.84 -3.62 19.17
CA LYS A 4 12.37 -3.60 17.77
C LYS A 4 11.01 -2.90 17.62
N GLN A 5 10.12 -3.04 18.60
CA GLN A 5 8.81 -2.39 18.60
C GLN A 5 8.95 -0.86 18.59
N LYS A 6 9.82 -0.32 19.46
CA LYS A 6 10.03 1.13 19.60
C LYS A 6 10.50 1.79 18.29
N HIS A 7 11.41 1.12 17.56
CA HIS A 7 11.89 1.64 16.28
C HIS A 7 10.82 1.64 15.18
N GLN A 8 9.88 0.69 15.24
CA GLN A 8 8.78 0.60 14.29
C GLN A 8 7.68 1.63 14.63
N ASP A 9 7.41 1.84 15.92
CA ASP A 9 6.50 2.88 16.42
C ASP A 9 7.05 4.30 16.13
N ASP A 10 8.37 4.50 16.26
CA ASP A 10 9.05 5.76 15.90
C ASP A 10 8.99 6.02 14.38
N ASP A 11 9.15 4.98 13.53
CA ASP A 11 8.94 5.07 12.07
C ASP A 11 7.50 5.52 11.76
N TRP A 12 6.49 4.95 12.42
CA TRP A 12 5.07 5.32 12.22
C TRP A 12 4.78 6.78 12.59
N GLN A 13 5.31 7.28 13.70
CA GLN A 13 5.10 8.67 14.12
C GLN A 13 5.86 9.66 13.23
N GLN A 14 7.07 9.30 12.77
CA GLN A 14 7.85 10.16 11.88
C GLN A 14 7.19 10.31 10.50
N LEU A 15 6.52 9.26 10.00
CA LEU A 15 5.79 9.28 8.71
C LEU A 15 4.54 10.17 8.73
N GLN A 16 3.88 10.35 9.89
CA GLN A 16 2.75 11.28 10.06
C GLN A 16 3.18 12.76 10.03
N THR A 17 4.49 13.05 10.11
CA THR A 17 5.05 14.41 10.11
C THR A 17 5.68 14.84 8.79
N LEU A 18 5.74 13.97 7.79
CA LEU A 18 6.29 14.32 6.47
C LEU A 18 5.32 15.26 5.71
N PRO A 19 5.81 16.26 4.96
CA PRO A 19 4.97 17.26 4.29
C PRO A 19 4.03 16.72 3.21
N ILE A 20 4.17 15.45 2.82
CA ILE A 20 3.23 14.75 1.92
C ILE A 20 2.03 14.18 2.73
N CYS A 21 2.23 13.95 4.02
CA CYS A 21 1.28 13.32 4.95
C CYS A 21 0.54 14.34 5.83
N GLN A 22 1.04 15.57 5.95
CA GLN A 22 0.36 16.64 6.69
C GLN A 22 -0.46 17.51 5.74
N ALA A 23 -1.76 17.23 5.66
CA ALA A 23 -2.74 18.18 5.15
C ALA A 23 -3.89 18.32 6.15
N SER A 24 -4.16 19.59 6.49
CA SER A 24 -5.22 20.18 7.31
C SER A 24 -5.15 20.03 8.84
N SER A 25 -5.07 21.19 9.47
CA SER A 25 -5.13 21.52 10.89
C SER A 25 -6.44 21.12 11.57
N GLU A 26 -6.36 20.57 12.78
CA GLU A 26 -7.48 20.32 13.70
C GLU A 26 -8.07 21.64 14.24
N PRO A 27 -9.41 21.76 14.40
CA PRO A 27 -9.98 22.66 15.38
C PRO A 27 -10.23 21.93 16.71
N ASN A 28 -9.74 22.54 17.79
CA ASN A 28 -10.03 22.19 19.18
C ASN A 28 -11.54 21.98 19.44
N SER A 29 -11.88 20.90 20.13
CA SER A 29 -13.03 20.91 21.05
C SER A 29 -12.83 19.92 22.20
N SER A 30 -12.63 20.52 23.37
CA SER A 30 -12.69 19.90 24.69
C SER A 30 -14.09 19.39 25.04
N ASN A 31 -14.09 18.31 25.84
CA ASN A 31 -15.20 17.73 26.63
C ASN A 31 -16.12 16.76 25.89
N LEU A 32 -16.12 15.50 26.33
CA LEU A 32 -17.34 14.74 26.66
C LEU A 32 -16.98 13.47 27.47
N SER A 33 -17.76 13.26 28.52
CA SER A 33 -17.59 12.29 29.60
C SER A 33 -17.74 10.83 29.15
N SER A 34 -16.92 9.95 29.73
CA SER A 34 -17.00 8.50 29.57
C SER A 34 -18.37 7.96 29.94
N SER A 35 -18.95 7.17 29.03
CA SER A 35 -19.98 6.18 29.35
C SER A 35 -19.69 4.95 28.50
N SER A 36 -19.21 3.90 29.17
CA SER A 36 -18.86 2.62 28.57
C SER A 36 -20.13 1.87 28.23
N LEU A 37 -20.39 1.66 26.93
CA LEU A 37 -21.38 0.71 26.44
C LEU A 37 -20.71 -0.14 25.37
N THR A 38 -20.47 -1.41 25.71
CA THR A 38 -20.01 -2.45 24.79
C THR A 38 -21.11 -2.76 23.78
N CYS A 39 -20.92 -2.35 22.54
CA CYS A 39 -21.74 -2.77 21.41
C CYS A 39 -20.97 -3.88 20.68
N GLN A 40 -21.51 -5.10 20.67
CA GLN A 40 -20.98 -6.19 19.86
C GLN A 40 -21.23 -5.83 18.39
N SER A 41 -20.17 -5.47 17.68
CA SER A 41 -20.20 -5.23 16.24
C SER A 41 -20.28 -6.56 15.51
N SER A 42 -21.41 -6.87 14.89
CA SER A 42 -21.43 -7.78 13.74
C SER A 42 -20.79 -7.02 12.57
N SER A 43 -19.50 -7.24 12.35
CA SER A 43 -18.79 -6.77 11.17
C SER A 43 -19.31 -7.54 9.96
N SER A 44 -20.11 -6.91 9.11
CA SER A 44 -20.18 -7.33 7.72
C SER A 44 -18.91 -6.82 7.06
N GLU A 45 -17.91 -7.69 7.00
CA GLU A 45 -16.73 -7.49 6.16
C GLU A 45 -17.20 -7.59 4.71
N ASP A 46 -17.54 -6.45 4.10
CA ASP A 46 -17.65 -6.38 2.65
C ASP A 46 -16.22 -6.36 2.10
N SER A 47 -15.62 -7.55 2.03
CA SER A 47 -14.43 -7.77 1.23
C SER A 47 -14.83 -7.59 -0.24
N PHE A 48 -14.27 -6.55 -0.87
CA PHE A 48 -14.28 -6.48 -2.32
C PHE A 48 -13.37 -7.60 -2.83
N VAL A 49 -13.95 -8.77 -3.01
CA VAL A 49 -13.32 -9.91 -3.69
C VAL A 49 -13.24 -9.51 -5.15
N LEU A 50 -12.04 -9.18 -5.62
CA LEU A 50 -11.75 -9.33 -7.04
C LEU A 50 -11.85 -10.83 -7.30
N ASP A 51 -12.92 -11.27 -7.97
CA ASP A 51 -13.14 -12.68 -8.29
C ASP A 51 -11.85 -13.34 -8.79
N ASP A 52 -11.39 -14.30 -8.00
CA ASP A 52 -10.26 -15.17 -8.23
C ASP A 52 -10.53 -16.09 -9.43
N ASP A 53 -10.07 -15.73 -10.63
CA ASP A 53 -9.74 -16.75 -11.67
C ASP A 53 -8.65 -16.34 -12.66
N GLN A 54 -7.69 -15.52 -12.22
CA GLN A 54 -6.43 -15.42 -12.94
C GLN A 54 -5.32 -14.99 -12.01
N SER A 55 -4.61 -16.00 -11.49
CA SER A 55 -3.15 -15.98 -11.43
C SER A 55 -2.63 -15.07 -12.56
N LEU A 56 -1.95 -13.96 -12.22
CA LEU A 56 -1.45 -13.01 -13.20
C LEU A 56 -0.04 -13.37 -13.74
N PRO A 57 0.18 -14.55 -14.36
CA PRO A 57 1.18 -14.68 -15.39
C PRO A 57 0.47 -15.04 -16.70
N GLY A 58 -0.03 -14.02 -17.38
CA GLY A 58 -0.51 -14.13 -18.76
C GLY A 58 -0.04 -12.93 -19.58
N PRO A 59 0.26 -13.10 -20.88
CA PRO A 59 0.65 -12.01 -21.78
C PRO A 59 -0.42 -10.91 -21.93
N SER A 60 -1.59 -11.10 -21.31
CA SER A 60 -2.74 -10.19 -21.22
C SER A 60 -2.84 -9.41 -19.90
N SER A 61 -1.87 -9.54 -18.97
CA SER A 61 -1.96 -8.83 -17.69
C SER A 61 -2.00 -7.31 -17.91
N PRO A 62 -2.85 -6.57 -17.18
CA PRO A 62 -3.00 -5.14 -17.38
C PRO A 62 -1.66 -4.42 -17.16
N ASP A 63 -1.34 -3.49 -18.06
CA ASP A 63 -0.18 -2.62 -17.90
C ASP A 63 -0.34 -1.71 -16.67
N ILE A 64 0.77 -1.20 -16.15
CA ILE A 64 0.81 -0.30 -14.98
C ILE A 64 -0.18 0.85 -15.18
N ILE A 65 -0.22 1.48 -16.35
CA ILE A 65 -1.14 2.60 -16.62
C ILE A 65 -2.61 2.17 -16.48
N THR A 66 -2.95 0.97 -16.95
CA THR A 66 -4.31 0.43 -16.81
C THR A 66 -4.68 0.23 -15.34
N ILE A 67 -3.78 -0.36 -14.55
CA ILE A 67 -3.99 -0.56 -13.11
C ILE A 67 -4.18 0.79 -12.39
N LEU A 68 -3.40 1.81 -12.75
CA LEU A 68 -3.57 3.16 -12.20
C LEU A 68 -4.97 3.72 -12.47
N ASN A 69 -5.44 3.59 -13.71
CA ASN A 69 -6.76 4.10 -14.08
C ASN A 69 -7.90 3.36 -13.35
N ILE A 70 -7.74 2.06 -13.08
CA ILE A 70 -8.71 1.27 -12.32
C ILE A 70 -8.70 1.64 -10.83
N LEU A 71 -7.52 1.86 -10.24
CA LEU A 71 -7.39 2.22 -8.82
C LEU A 71 -7.83 3.65 -8.53
N LYS A 72 -7.81 4.54 -9.53
CA LYS A 72 -8.12 5.96 -9.36
C LYS A 72 -9.48 6.23 -8.68
N PRO A 73 -10.63 5.72 -9.18
CA PRO A 73 -11.92 5.98 -8.53
C PRO A 73 -11.99 5.44 -7.10
N LEU A 74 -11.41 4.27 -6.84
CA LEU A 74 -11.35 3.69 -5.49
C LEU A 74 -10.54 4.58 -4.53
N VAL A 75 -9.38 5.08 -4.98
CA VAL A 75 -8.56 6.00 -4.18
C VAL A 75 -9.27 7.33 -3.96
N ASP A 76 -10.02 7.84 -4.96
CA ASP A 76 -10.81 9.06 -4.82
C ASP A 76 -11.87 8.91 -3.72
N GLU A 77 -12.59 7.78 -3.65
CA GLU A 77 -13.56 7.49 -2.59
C GLU A 77 -12.90 7.32 -1.22
N LEU A 78 -11.77 6.61 -1.14
CA LEU A 78 -11.02 6.45 0.11
C LEU A 78 -10.50 7.78 0.66
N LEU A 79 -10.11 8.72 -0.21
CA LEU A 79 -9.70 10.06 0.19
C LEU A 79 -10.87 10.86 0.80
N VAL A 80 -12.09 10.69 0.27
CA VAL A 80 -13.30 11.29 0.86
C VAL A 80 -13.59 10.66 2.22
N MET A 81 -13.60 9.33 2.31
CA MET A 81 -13.93 8.61 3.54
C MET A 81 -12.87 8.73 4.64
N LYS A 82 -11.65 9.17 4.31
CA LYS A 82 -10.60 9.50 5.29
C LYS A 82 -11.10 10.54 6.31
N ASN A 83 -11.88 11.52 5.87
CA ASN A 83 -12.37 12.62 6.71
C ASN A 83 -13.75 12.35 7.35
N SER A 84 -14.20 11.08 7.33
CA SER A 84 -15.56 10.62 7.62
C SER A 84 -16.60 10.93 6.55
N CYS A 85 -17.60 10.04 6.47
CA CYS A 85 -18.83 10.19 5.73
C CYS A 85 -20.00 9.97 6.70
N THR A 86 -20.92 10.93 6.77
CA THR A 86 -22.14 10.77 7.58
C THR A 86 -23.16 9.91 6.83
N VAL A 87 -23.39 8.70 7.32
CA VAL A 87 -24.37 7.76 6.76
C VAL A 87 -25.66 7.82 7.58
N LYS A 88 -26.77 8.15 6.93
CA LYS A 88 -28.10 8.12 7.56
C LYS A 88 -28.76 6.78 7.34
N THR A 89 -29.33 6.22 8.39
CA THR A 89 -30.09 4.97 8.34
C THR A 89 -31.43 5.15 9.06
N GLN A 90 -32.37 4.20 8.89
CA GLN A 90 -33.66 4.27 9.58
C GLN A 90 -33.52 4.29 11.11
N LEU A 91 -32.52 3.58 11.65
CA LEU A 91 -32.23 3.53 13.09
C LEU A 91 -31.44 4.76 13.57
N TYR A 92 -30.73 5.44 12.67
CA TYR A 92 -29.91 6.62 12.96
C TYR A 92 -30.27 7.77 12.01
N PRO A 93 -31.42 8.45 12.23
CA PRO A 93 -31.91 9.52 11.34
C PRO A 93 -31.01 10.77 11.36
N GLU A 94 -30.34 11.01 12.49
CA GLU A 94 -29.34 12.08 12.62
C GLU A 94 -28.03 11.77 11.87
N GLY A 95 -27.84 10.50 11.47
CA GLY A 95 -26.64 10.01 10.81
C GLY A 95 -25.59 9.47 11.77
N TRP A 96 -24.69 8.67 11.23
CA TRP A 96 -23.51 8.15 11.92
C TRP A 96 -22.26 8.43 11.07
N ASP A 97 -21.21 8.94 11.69
CA ASP A 97 -19.95 9.19 10.98
C ASP A 97 -19.17 7.88 10.82
N VAL A 98 -18.97 7.49 9.57
CA VAL A 98 -18.23 6.29 9.18
C VAL A 98 -16.90 6.71 8.58
N TYR A 99 -15.85 6.00 8.98
CA TYR A 99 -14.49 6.17 8.46
C TYR A 99 -14.12 4.89 7.71
N ALA A 100 -13.47 5.04 6.56
CA ALA A 100 -12.88 3.92 5.84
C ALA A 100 -11.41 4.20 5.56
N GLN A 101 -10.58 3.18 5.79
CA GLN A 101 -9.16 3.21 5.47
C GLN A 101 -8.76 1.89 4.81
N LEU A 102 -7.82 1.99 3.90
CA LEU A 102 -7.26 0.83 3.20
C LEU A 102 -6.28 0.10 4.12
N LEU A 103 -6.55 -1.17 4.39
CA LEU A 103 -5.64 -2.07 5.08
C LEU A 103 -4.53 -2.58 4.14
N PRO A 104 -3.45 -3.18 4.66
CA PRO A 104 -2.37 -3.72 3.84
C PRO A 104 -2.87 -4.66 2.75
N LEU A 105 -2.30 -4.53 1.55
CA LEU A 105 -2.62 -5.37 0.40
C LEU A 105 -2.11 -6.79 0.63
N VAL A 106 -3.01 -7.76 0.48
CA VAL A 106 -2.72 -9.19 0.54
C VAL A 106 -2.88 -9.77 -0.85
N GLY A 107 -1.92 -10.58 -1.28
CA GLY A 107 -1.96 -11.22 -2.59
C GLY A 107 -0.65 -11.90 -2.93
N ASP A 108 -0.58 -12.40 -4.16
CA ASP A 108 0.69 -12.84 -4.73
C ASP A 108 1.64 -11.64 -4.90
N HIS A 109 2.95 -11.93 -4.89
CA HIS A 109 3.98 -10.90 -4.93
C HIS A 109 3.93 -10.06 -6.21
N VAL A 110 3.55 -10.63 -7.36
CA VAL A 110 3.53 -9.94 -8.65
C VAL A 110 2.38 -8.95 -8.71
N ALA A 111 1.18 -9.37 -8.29
CA ALA A 111 -0.01 -8.54 -8.21
C ALA A 111 0.19 -7.39 -7.23
N ILE A 112 0.72 -7.67 -6.03
CA ILE A 112 1.07 -6.62 -5.06
C ILE A 112 2.00 -5.60 -5.69
N HIS A 113 3.11 -6.04 -6.30
CA HIS A 113 4.11 -5.14 -6.87
C HIS A 113 3.51 -4.22 -7.93
N LYS A 114 2.69 -4.75 -8.84
CA LYS A 114 2.00 -3.94 -9.85
C LYS A 114 1.04 -2.92 -9.22
N THR A 115 0.30 -3.33 -8.19
CA THR A 115 -0.69 -2.47 -7.50
C THR A 115 -0.04 -1.35 -6.71
N VAL A 116 1.03 -1.61 -5.96
CA VAL A 116 1.71 -0.57 -5.14
C VAL A 116 2.81 0.17 -5.88
N GLY A 117 3.14 -0.25 -7.10
CA GLY A 117 4.12 0.40 -7.96
C GLY A 117 5.56 -0.07 -7.78
N PHE A 118 5.80 -1.28 -7.28
CA PHE A 118 7.13 -1.90 -7.32
C PHE A 118 7.40 -2.57 -8.67
N GLY A 119 8.68 -2.63 -9.04
CA GLY A 119 9.17 -3.30 -10.22
C GLY A 119 9.00 -4.83 -10.14
N SER A 120 8.95 -5.47 -11.30
CA SER A 120 9.00 -6.93 -11.41
C SER A 120 10.41 -7.45 -11.14
N HIS A 121 10.58 -8.78 -11.23
CA HIS A 121 11.88 -9.45 -11.07
C HIS A 121 12.97 -8.97 -12.04
N SER A 122 12.62 -8.32 -13.16
CA SER A 122 13.58 -7.79 -14.13
C SER A 122 14.10 -6.39 -13.81
N ALA A 123 13.59 -5.74 -12.76
CA ALA A 123 14.15 -4.48 -12.27
C ALA A 123 15.48 -4.72 -11.54
N GLN A 124 16.40 -3.75 -11.62
CA GLN A 124 17.67 -3.81 -10.90
C GLN A 124 17.45 -3.93 -9.40
N GLN A 125 16.42 -3.29 -8.84
CA GLN A 125 16.08 -3.35 -7.42
C GLN A 125 14.61 -3.75 -7.22
N SER A 126 14.28 -5.03 -7.38
CA SER A 126 12.90 -5.51 -7.35
C SER A 126 12.30 -5.66 -5.94
N CYS A 127 13.10 -5.75 -4.88
CA CYS A 127 12.60 -5.96 -3.52
C CYS A 127 11.83 -4.75 -2.97
N ALA A 128 10.66 -4.98 -2.39
CA ALA A 128 9.84 -3.95 -1.76
C ALA A 128 10.44 -3.40 -0.45
N TRP A 129 11.23 -4.20 0.28
CA TRP A 129 11.75 -3.85 1.61
C TRP A 129 13.20 -3.38 1.61
N CYS A 130 14.01 -3.77 0.62
CA CYS A 130 15.43 -3.43 0.56
C CYS A 130 15.89 -3.08 -0.86
N THR A 131 17.11 -2.56 -0.97
CA THR A 131 17.73 -2.14 -2.23
C THR A 131 18.66 -3.21 -2.82
N ALA A 132 18.41 -4.49 -2.53
CA ALA A 132 19.20 -5.59 -3.10
C ALA A 132 19.15 -5.55 -4.63
N GLU A 133 20.30 -5.71 -5.26
CA GLU A 133 20.40 -5.67 -6.72
C GLU A 133 20.24 -7.05 -7.35
N LEU A 134 19.58 -7.10 -8.51
CA LEU A 134 19.40 -8.30 -9.32
C LEU A 134 20.73 -9.03 -9.60
N SER A 135 21.79 -8.27 -9.88
CA SER A 135 23.15 -8.75 -10.11
C SER A 135 23.76 -9.49 -8.91
N ASN A 136 23.28 -9.23 -7.69
CA ASN A 136 23.84 -9.73 -6.44
C ASN A 136 22.90 -10.68 -5.70
N LEU A 137 21.78 -11.10 -6.33
CA LEU A 137 20.80 -11.99 -5.69
C LEU A 137 21.39 -13.36 -5.33
N GLN A 138 22.38 -13.85 -6.08
CA GLN A 138 23.06 -15.11 -5.78
C GLN A 138 23.73 -15.12 -4.40
N GLY A 139 24.15 -13.95 -3.91
CA GLY A 139 24.73 -13.82 -2.58
C GLY A 139 23.71 -13.96 -1.44
N MET A 140 22.41 -13.95 -1.75
CA MET A 140 21.30 -14.00 -0.79
C MET A 140 21.44 -12.98 0.35
N GLN A 141 22.03 -11.82 0.05
CA GLN A 141 22.25 -10.76 1.02
C GLN A 141 21.09 -9.78 1.01
N VAL A 142 20.63 -9.40 2.20
CA VAL A 142 19.65 -8.32 2.34
C VAL A 142 20.36 -6.99 2.07
N GLY A 143 19.81 -6.21 1.14
CA GLY A 143 20.31 -4.86 0.84
C GLY A 143 19.99 -3.86 1.95
N THR A 144 20.30 -2.59 1.70
CA THR A 144 19.90 -1.51 2.60
C THR A 144 18.37 -1.43 2.69
N LYS A 145 17.82 -1.30 3.91
CA LYS A 145 16.37 -1.15 4.13
C LYS A 145 15.89 0.10 3.39
N ARG A 146 14.82 -0.02 2.62
CA ARG A 146 14.17 1.13 1.99
C ARG A 146 13.44 1.95 3.06
N THR A 147 13.40 3.27 2.89
CA THR A 147 12.54 4.14 3.69
C THR A 147 11.30 4.52 2.89
N GLY A 148 10.21 4.86 3.60
CA GLY A 148 8.99 5.36 2.95
C GLY A 148 9.26 6.62 2.12
N PHE A 149 10.13 7.50 2.62
CA PHE A 149 10.55 8.72 1.92
C PHE A 149 11.22 8.39 0.58
N ASP A 150 12.23 7.50 0.58
CA ASP A 150 12.97 7.17 -0.65
C ASP A 150 12.06 6.54 -1.71
N ILE A 151 11.12 5.68 -1.28
CA ILE A 151 10.15 5.05 -2.18
C ILE A 151 9.23 6.11 -2.79
N CYS A 152 8.64 6.97 -1.96
CA CYS A 152 7.72 8.01 -2.43
C CYS A 152 8.42 9.04 -3.33
N ASP A 153 9.66 9.44 -3.01
CA ASP A 153 10.46 10.33 -3.85
C ASP A 153 10.79 9.69 -5.20
N ALA A 154 11.21 8.42 -5.22
CA ALA A 154 11.44 7.67 -6.46
C ALA A 154 10.16 7.54 -7.32
N ALA A 155 9.02 7.25 -6.70
CA ALA A 155 7.73 7.17 -7.37
C ALA A 155 7.30 8.52 -7.97
N LYS A 156 7.54 9.63 -7.26
CA LYS A 156 7.28 10.99 -7.78
C LYS A 156 8.15 11.33 -8.96
N LYS A 157 9.47 11.09 -8.86
CA LYS A 157 10.41 11.28 -9.98
C LYS A 157 10.00 10.49 -11.22
N TRP A 158 9.50 9.26 -11.03
CA TRP A 158 8.93 8.48 -12.11
C TRP A 158 7.70 9.16 -12.72
N LYS A 159 6.73 9.60 -11.90
CA LYS A 159 5.51 10.26 -12.38
C LYS A 159 5.80 11.55 -13.16
N GLU A 160 6.75 12.34 -12.67
CA GLU A 160 7.13 13.64 -13.22
C GLU A 160 8.07 13.52 -14.44
N ALA A 161 8.55 12.32 -14.76
CA ALA A 161 9.44 12.11 -15.89
C ALA A 161 8.73 12.46 -17.22
N PRO A 162 9.41 13.18 -18.12
CA PRO A 162 8.76 13.81 -19.28
C PRO A 162 8.39 12.83 -20.41
N THR A 163 8.93 11.61 -20.39
CA THR A 163 8.73 10.62 -21.45
C THR A 163 8.55 9.22 -20.88
N LEU A 164 7.80 8.37 -21.60
CA LEU A 164 7.66 6.94 -21.26
C LEU A 164 9.02 6.22 -21.21
N ALA A 165 9.97 6.63 -22.05
CA ALA A 165 11.33 6.07 -22.02
C ALA A 165 12.08 6.45 -20.73
N ALA A 166 11.94 7.69 -20.25
CA ALA A 166 12.53 8.12 -18.99
C ALA A 166 11.86 7.42 -17.79
N GLN A 167 10.54 7.26 -17.82
CA GLN A 167 9.79 6.46 -16.85
C GLN A 167 10.31 5.02 -16.79
N GLU A 168 10.45 4.36 -17.94
CA GLU A 168 10.91 2.98 -17.99
C GLU A 168 12.36 2.82 -17.51
N ALA A 169 13.24 3.78 -17.85
CA ALA A 169 14.61 3.80 -17.35
C ALA A 169 14.67 3.96 -15.82
N LEU A 170 13.85 4.86 -15.27
CA LEU A 170 13.73 5.06 -13.82
C LEU A 170 13.18 3.81 -13.12
N ARG A 171 12.14 3.18 -13.70
CA ARG A 171 11.56 1.94 -13.17
C ARG A 171 12.57 0.80 -13.15
N LYS A 172 13.32 0.62 -14.25
CA LYS A 172 14.39 -0.40 -14.33
C LYS A 172 15.49 -0.18 -13.29
N LYS A 173 15.89 1.08 -13.08
CA LYS A 173 16.97 1.44 -12.15
C LYS A 173 16.56 1.35 -10.67
N MET A 174 15.45 1.99 -10.30
CA MET A 174 15.03 2.12 -8.90
C MET A 174 14.06 1.02 -8.44
N GLY A 175 13.45 0.31 -9.39
CA GLY A 175 12.42 -0.70 -9.14
C GLY A 175 11.13 -0.13 -8.54
N VAL A 176 10.84 1.14 -8.78
CA VAL A 176 9.65 1.84 -8.28
C VAL A 176 9.05 2.69 -9.39
N CYS A 177 7.72 2.73 -9.44
CA CYS A 177 6.89 3.61 -10.26
C CYS A 177 5.75 4.17 -9.42
N TRP A 178 5.00 5.12 -9.97
CA TRP A 178 3.86 5.71 -9.27
C TRP A 178 2.68 4.76 -9.27
N SER A 179 2.11 4.53 -8.09
CA SER A 179 0.76 3.98 -7.85
C SER A 179 -0.21 5.07 -7.40
N GLU A 180 -1.51 4.96 -7.76
CA GLU A 180 -2.55 5.83 -7.22
C GLU A 180 -2.64 5.75 -5.69
N LEU A 181 -2.26 4.62 -5.09
CA LEU A 181 -2.22 4.45 -3.63
C LEU A 181 -1.24 5.43 -2.94
N ASN A 182 -0.25 5.98 -3.66
CA ASN A 182 0.63 7.01 -3.12
C ASN A 182 -0.08 8.34 -2.83
N ARG A 183 -1.33 8.50 -3.26
CA ARG A 183 -2.15 9.67 -2.92
C ARG A 183 -2.74 9.58 -1.51
N LEU A 184 -2.86 8.37 -0.95
CA LEU A 184 -3.40 8.17 0.40
C LEU A 184 -2.35 8.59 1.44
N PRO A 185 -2.62 9.60 2.28
CA PRO A 185 -1.60 10.18 3.18
C PRO A 185 -1.08 9.22 4.27
N TYR A 186 -1.84 8.17 4.58
CA TYR A 186 -1.47 7.15 5.56
C TYR A 186 -0.79 5.92 4.93
N HIS A 187 -0.81 5.79 3.60
CA HIS A 187 -0.36 4.59 2.91
C HIS A 187 1.13 4.70 2.53
N VAL A 188 1.93 3.84 3.14
CA VAL A 188 3.36 3.70 2.83
C VAL A 188 3.60 2.35 2.15
N PRO A 189 4.01 2.31 0.86
CA PRO A 189 3.94 1.09 0.03
C PRO A 189 4.56 -0.16 0.66
N HIS A 190 5.83 -0.10 1.10
CA HIS A 190 6.50 -1.28 1.68
C HIS A 190 6.01 -1.70 3.07
N MET A 191 5.25 -0.85 3.76
CA MET A 191 4.68 -1.14 5.09
C MET A 191 3.22 -1.62 5.01
N HIS A 192 2.56 -1.40 3.87
CA HIS A 192 1.16 -1.75 3.64
C HIS A 192 1.02 -2.87 2.60
N ILE A 193 1.97 -3.80 2.60
CA ILE A 193 1.91 -5.03 1.81
C ILE A 193 2.14 -6.23 2.73
N ALA A 194 1.36 -7.28 2.50
CA ALA A 194 1.47 -8.55 3.19
C ALA A 194 1.53 -9.67 2.16
N LEU A 195 2.62 -10.44 2.17
CA LEU A 195 2.78 -11.59 1.30
C LEU A 195 1.80 -12.68 1.72
N GLY A 196 0.93 -13.12 0.79
CA GLY A 196 0.03 -14.23 1.04
C GLY A 196 0.81 -15.52 1.29
N VAL A 197 0.47 -16.25 2.37
CA VAL A 197 1.13 -17.52 2.73
C VAL A 197 0.91 -18.56 1.64
N MET A 198 -0.31 -18.66 1.10
CA MET A 198 -0.63 -19.68 0.09
C MET A 198 0.22 -19.53 -1.17
N HIS A 199 0.15 -18.38 -1.84
CA HIS A 199 0.81 -18.22 -3.13
C HIS A 199 2.34 -18.07 -3.03
N ASN A 200 2.88 -17.51 -1.95
CA ASN A 200 4.33 -17.36 -1.83
C ASN A 200 4.98 -18.59 -1.20
N TRP A 201 4.43 -19.10 -0.09
CA TRP A 201 5.05 -20.21 0.63
C TRP A 201 4.64 -21.57 0.08
N LEU A 202 3.34 -21.83 -0.10
CA LEU A 202 2.87 -23.15 -0.56
C LEU A 202 3.09 -23.35 -2.06
N GLU A 203 2.63 -22.42 -2.89
CA GLU A 203 2.72 -22.56 -4.36
C GLU A 203 4.06 -22.09 -4.94
N GLY A 204 4.79 -21.25 -4.23
CA GLY A 204 6.14 -20.83 -4.63
C GLY A 204 7.21 -21.75 -4.06
N VAL A 205 7.51 -21.58 -2.78
CA VAL A 205 8.65 -22.27 -2.13
C VAL A 205 8.44 -23.78 -2.09
N LEU A 206 7.29 -24.28 -1.65
CA LEU A 206 7.12 -25.74 -1.50
C LEU A 206 6.95 -26.47 -2.83
N ALA A 207 6.30 -25.87 -3.83
CA ALA A 207 6.10 -26.50 -5.13
C ALA A 207 7.38 -26.65 -5.96
N GLU A 208 8.36 -25.77 -5.78
CA GLU A 208 9.63 -25.77 -6.54
C GLU A 208 10.76 -26.55 -5.84
N HIS A 209 10.58 -26.93 -4.57
CA HIS A 209 11.63 -27.54 -3.74
C HIS A 209 11.34 -28.97 -3.24
N PHE A 210 10.15 -29.50 -3.48
CA PHE A 210 9.77 -30.89 -3.17
C PHE A 210 9.18 -31.59 -4.40
#